data_AF-A0A3N4E7N3-F1
#
_entry.id   AF-A0A3N4E7N3-F1
#
_cell.length_a   1.000
_cell.length_b   1.000
_cell.length_c   1.000
_cell.angle_alpha   90.00
_cell.angle_beta   90.00
_cell.angle_gamma   90.00
#
_symmetry.space_group_name_H-M   'P 1'
#
loop_
_entity.id
_entity.type
_entity.pdbx_description
1 polymer ?
#
loop_
_entity_poly.entity_id
_entity_poly.type
_entity_poly.pdbx_seq_one_letter_code
_entity_poly.pdbx_strand_id
1 'polypeptide(L)'
;MEESINSTRDINTSKLVILCRLEPGCLGPDGVDHINTFCRVAERALVTLNADVCHWLLAPRFDKSLIEIQYSLAGKVLSRDKAIKFIGSFDQDLNVIEERFEDKLTQLINQYIARKR
;
A
#
# COMPACT_ATOMS: atom_id res chain seq x y z
N MET A 1 -31.29 7.09 -30.84
CA MET A 1 -31.40 5.94 -29.91
C MET A 1 -29.98 5.48 -29.71
N GLU A 2 -29.49 5.74 -28.50
CA GLU A 2 -28.10 5.71 -28.08
C GLU A 2 -27.49 4.32 -28.17
N GLU A 3 -26.24 4.24 -28.63
CA GLU A 3 -25.23 3.38 -28.00
C GLU A 3 -23.89 4.12 -28.03
N SER A 4 -23.78 5.05 -27.08
CA SER A 4 -22.54 5.66 -26.64
C SER A 4 -21.88 4.73 -25.64
N ILE A 5 -20.78 4.07 -26.00
CA ILE A 5 -19.67 3.83 -25.07
C ILE A 5 -18.41 3.64 -25.89
N ASN A 6 -17.77 4.78 -26.12
CA ASN A 6 -16.42 4.85 -26.65
C ASN A 6 -15.52 4.05 -25.70
N SER A 7 -15.02 2.93 -26.21
CA SER A 7 -14.05 2.06 -25.55
C SER A 7 -12.73 2.82 -25.42
N THR A 8 -12.56 3.59 -24.34
CA THR A 8 -11.25 4.12 -23.94
C THR A 8 -10.70 3.26 -22.81
N ARG A 9 -10.40 1.99 -23.12
CA ARG A 9 -9.36 1.27 -22.40
C ARG A 9 -8.03 1.79 -22.91
N ASP A 10 -7.43 2.68 -22.13
CA ASP A 10 -5.98 2.84 -22.00
C ASP A 10 -5.69 3.82 -20.86
N ILE A 11 -5.90 3.41 -19.60
CA ILE A 11 -5.33 4.12 -18.46
C ILE A 11 -4.01 3.43 -18.12
N ASN A 12 -2.95 3.85 -18.81
CA ASN A 12 -1.60 3.69 -18.30
C ASN A 12 -0.97 5.06 -18.10
N THR A 13 -1.38 5.74 -17.04
CA THR A 13 -0.71 6.93 -16.53
C THR A 13 -0.47 6.77 -15.03
N SER A 14 0.54 5.94 -14.72
CA SER A 14 1.20 5.74 -13.43
C SER A 14 0.27 5.56 -12.22
N LYS A 15 0.00 4.33 -11.79
CA LYS A 15 -0.76 4.05 -10.55
C LYS A 15 -0.17 4.76 -9.33
N LEU A 16 -1.02 5.06 -8.33
CA LEU A 16 -0.55 5.60 -7.06
C LEU A 16 0.33 4.58 -6.36
N VAL A 17 1.55 4.94 -6.00
CA VAL A 17 2.41 4.11 -5.15
C VAL A 17 2.26 4.57 -3.71
N ILE A 18 1.85 3.65 -2.83
CA ILE A 18 1.69 3.89 -1.40
C ILE A 18 2.76 3.07 -0.67
N LEU A 19 3.76 3.77 -0.13
CA LEU A 19 4.80 3.18 0.69
C LEU A 19 4.36 3.22 2.16
N CYS A 20 4.22 2.05 2.76
CA CYS A 20 4.01 1.89 4.20
C CYS A 20 5.32 1.45 4.87
N ARG A 21 5.77 2.22 5.86
CA ARG A 21 6.97 1.94 6.65
C ARG A 21 6.58 1.36 8.00
N LEU A 22 7.11 0.17 8.29
CA LEU A 22 6.73 -0.62 9.46
C LEU A 22 7.83 -0.61 10.51
N GLU A 23 7.50 -0.21 11.73
CA GLU A 23 8.43 -0.36 12.85
C GLU A 23 8.66 -1.85 13.15
N PRO A 24 9.90 -2.28 13.43
CA PRO A 24 10.19 -3.68 13.73
C PRO A 24 9.37 -4.24 14.89
N GLY A 25 9.02 -3.38 15.87
CA GLY A 25 8.23 -3.75 17.04
C GLY A 25 6.85 -4.33 16.72
N CYS A 26 6.28 -4.09 15.53
CA CYS A 26 5.01 -4.71 15.13
C CYS A 26 5.09 -6.24 15.00
N LEU A 27 6.30 -6.80 14.91
CA LEU A 27 6.56 -8.23 14.83
C LEU A 27 6.99 -8.87 16.17
N GLY A 28 6.95 -8.10 17.28
CA GLY A 28 7.38 -8.55 18.61
C GLY A 28 8.83 -8.20 18.97
N PRO A 29 9.36 -8.73 20.09
CA PRO A 29 10.65 -8.32 20.67
C PRO A 29 11.87 -8.53 19.75
N ASP A 30 11.86 -9.61 18.97
CA ASP A 30 12.85 -10.02 17.97
C ASP A 30 12.54 -9.43 16.58
N GLY A 31 11.58 -8.50 16.47
CA GLY A 31 11.11 -7.98 15.19
C GLY A 31 12.18 -7.32 14.32
N VAL A 32 13.26 -6.80 14.93
CA VAL A 32 14.43 -6.24 14.23
C VAL A 32 15.08 -7.24 13.27
N ASP A 33 15.12 -8.53 13.63
CA ASP A 33 15.72 -9.59 12.82
C ASP A 33 14.79 -10.04 11.68
N HIS A 34 13.50 -9.75 11.82
CA HIS A 34 12.45 -10.26 10.93
C HIS A 34 11.91 -9.23 9.95
N ILE A 35 11.96 -7.93 10.27
CA ILE A 35 11.21 -6.90 9.55
C ILE A 35 11.56 -6.84 8.05
N ASN A 36 12.84 -6.99 7.70
CA ASN A 36 13.29 -7.01 6.30
C ASN A 36 12.68 -8.18 5.52
N THR A 37 12.63 -9.35 6.13
CA THR A 37 12.03 -10.54 5.51
C THR A 37 10.52 -10.41 5.43
N PHE A 38 9.89 -9.91 6.50
CA PHE A 38 8.46 -9.65 6.53
C PHE A 38 8.02 -8.71 5.41
N CYS A 39 8.64 -7.52 5.27
CA CYS A 39 8.29 -6.56 4.22
C CYS A 39 8.33 -7.20 2.83
N ARG A 40 9.39 -7.96 2.51
CA ARG A 40 9.54 -8.65 1.23
C ARG A 40 8.45 -9.68 0.96
N VAL A 41 8.06 -10.48 1.95
CA VAL A 41 7.02 -11.52 1.76
C VAL A 41 5.61 -10.92 1.76
N ALA A 42 5.36 -9.92 2.60
CA ALA A 42 4.06 -9.26 2.72
C ALA A 42 3.76 -8.41 1.48
N GLU A 43 4.73 -7.70 0.92
CA GLU A 43 4.56 -6.93 -0.32
C GLU A 43 4.10 -7.82 -1.48
N ARG A 44 4.66 -9.03 -1.62
CA ARG A 44 4.21 -10.02 -2.61
C ARG A 44 2.75 -10.44 -2.40
N ALA A 45 2.32 -10.57 -1.15
CA ALA A 45 0.94 -10.91 -0.80
C ALA A 45 -0.05 -9.74 -1.02
N LEU A 46 0.47 -8.52 -1.17
CA LEU A 46 -0.32 -7.30 -1.39
C LEU A 46 -0.39 -6.90 -2.87
N VAL A 47 0.34 -7.56 -3.77
CA VAL A 47 0.46 -7.16 -5.18
C VAL A 47 -0.88 -7.03 -5.91
N THR A 48 -1.90 -7.80 -5.50
CA THR A 48 -3.24 -7.78 -6.09
C THR A 48 -4.23 -6.88 -5.33
N LEU A 49 -3.86 -6.34 -4.17
CA LEU A 49 -4.75 -5.54 -3.35
C LEU A 49 -4.91 -4.14 -3.96
N ASN A 50 -6.12 -3.81 -4.42
CA ASN A 50 -6.45 -2.54 -5.09
C ASN A 50 -5.55 -2.26 -6.32
N ALA A 51 -5.11 -3.33 -6.99
CA ALA A 51 -4.09 -3.28 -8.04
C ALA A 51 -4.50 -2.54 -9.31
N ASP A 52 -5.78 -2.24 -9.47
CA ASP A 52 -6.33 -1.39 -10.51
C ASP A 52 -5.93 0.08 -10.34
N VAL A 53 -5.83 0.57 -9.09
CA VAL A 53 -5.64 2.00 -8.79
C VAL A 53 -4.33 2.31 -8.05
N CYS A 54 -3.78 1.36 -7.30
CA CYS A 54 -2.54 1.59 -6.54
C CYS A 54 -1.59 0.39 -6.49
N HIS A 55 -0.38 0.66 -6.01
CA HIS A 55 0.65 -0.30 -5.69
C HIS A 55 1.13 -0.07 -4.25
N TRP A 56 1.08 -1.13 -3.45
CA TRP A 56 1.61 -1.11 -2.09
C TRP A 56 3.08 -1.50 -2.09
N LEU A 57 3.90 -0.70 -1.40
CA LEU A 57 5.27 -1.04 -1.07
C LEU A 57 5.43 -1.08 0.44
N LEU A 58 6.26 -2.00 0.93
CA LEU A 58 6.59 -2.11 2.35
C LEU A 58 8.08 -1.89 2.57
N ALA A 59 8.41 -1.07 3.57
CA ALA A 59 9.78 -0.91 4.03
C ALA A 59 9.86 -0.96 5.56
N PRO A 60 10.99 -1.40 6.14
CA PRO A 60 11.22 -1.25 7.56
C PRO A 60 11.40 0.24 7.93
N ARG A 61 10.94 0.61 9.12
CA ARG A 61 11.12 1.93 9.73
C ARG A 61 12.04 1.82 10.95
N PHE A 62 13.34 1.94 10.71
CA PHE A 62 14.34 2.02 11.79
C PHE A 62 14.52 3.47 12.29
N ASP A 63 14.40 4.44 11.38
CA ASP A 63 14.40 5.86 11.70
C ASP A 63 12.96 6.35 11.88
N LYS A 64 12.61 6.73 13.11
CA LYS A 64 11.27 7.24 13.47
C LYS A 64 10.99 8.63 12.93
N SER A 65 11.99 9.35 12.43
CA SER A 65 11.79 10.64 11.77
C SER A 65 11.11 10.50 10.39
N LEU A 66 11.23 9.33 9.75
CA LEU A 66 10.55 9.03 8.49
C LEU A 66 9.05 8.82 8.74
N ILE A 67 8.20 9.38 7.86
CA ILE A 67 6.75 9.19 7.92
C ILE A 67 6.34 7.75 7.61
N GLU A 68 5.27 7.28 8.23
CA GLU A 68 4.77 5.91 8.07
C GLU A 68 4.19 5.67 6.68
N ILE A 69 3.31 6.55 6.21
CA ILE A 69 2.69 6.46 4.89
C ILE A 69 3.22 7.56 3.97
N GLN A 70 3.68 7.19 2.78
CA GLN A 70 4.09 8.12 1.74
C GLN A 70 3.42 7.76 0.42
N TYR A 71 2.80 8.75 -0.20
CA TYR A 71 2.20 8.61 -1.53
C TYR A 71 3.16 9.13 -2.59
N SER A 72 3.19 8.45 -3.74
CA SER A 72 3.91 8.96 -4.90
C SER A 72 3.21 8.59 -6.21
N LEU A 73 3.41 9.43 -7.21
CA LEU A 73 2.84 9.27 -8.54
C LEU A 73 3.92 9.64 -9.55
N ALA A 74 4.23 8.72 -10.47
CA ALA A 74 5.30 8.89 -11.46
C ALA A 74 6.64 9.34 -10.81
N GLY A 75 6.99 8.74 -9.67
CA GLY A 75 8.22 9.05 -8.92
C GLY A 75 8.22 10.34 -8.10
N LYS A 76 7.12 11.12 -8.11
CA LYS A 76 6.99 12.35 -7.33
C LYS A 76 6.17 12.10 -6.07
N VAL A 77 6.67 12.55 -4.93
CA VAL A 77 5.93 12.49 -3.65
C VAL A 77 4.71 13.40 -3.71
N LEU A 78 3.57 12.90 -3.21
CA LEU A 78 2.31 13.62 -3.11
C LEU A 78 1.94 13.87 -1.66
N SER A 79 1.21 14.97 -1.41
CA SER A 79 0.45 15.12 -0.18
C SER A 79 -0.74 14.17 -0.18
N ARG A 80 -1.27 13.86 1.02
CA ARG A 80 -2.48 13.05 1.17
C ARG A 80 -3.65 13.61 0.36
N ASP A 81 -3.89 14.92 0.40
CA ASP A 81 -4.98 15.56 -0.39
C ASP A 81 -4.87 15.32 -1.90
N LYS A 82 -3.65 15.29 -2.44
CA LYS A 82 -3.42 14.98 -3.86
C LYS A 82 -3.63 13.50 -4.15
N ALA A 83 -3.26 12.61 -3.23
CA ALA A 83 -3.55 11.19 -3.33
C ALA A 83 -5.07 10.91 -3.28
N ILE A 84 -5.81 11.58 -2.39
CA ILE A 84 -7.28 11.51 -2.32
C ILE A 84 -7.89 11.91 -3.66
N LYS A 85 -7.48 13.05 -4.22
CA LYS A 85 -7.97 13.52 -5.53
C LYS A 85 -7.65 12.54 -6.66
N PHE A 86 -6.45 11.95 -6.66
CA PHE A 86 -6.05 10.97 -7.66
C PHE A 86 -6.93 9.72 -7.59
N ILE A 87 -7.07 9.12 -6.40
CA ILE A 87 -7.92 7.93 -6.19
C ILE A 87 -9.39 8.24 -6.50
N GLY A 88 -9.88 9.41 -6.11
CA GLY A 88 -11.24 9.85 -6.41
C GLY A 88 -11.54 9.99 -7.91
N SER A 89 -10.52 10.16 -8.77
CA SER A 89 -10.71 10.15 -10.23
C SER A 89 -11.06 8.77 -10.81
N PHE A 90 -10.96 7.71 -9.99
CA PHE A 90 -11.38 6.34 -10.32
C PHE A 90 -12.67 5.93 -9.58
N ASP A 91 -13.43 6.90 -9.04
CA ASP A 91 -14.61 6.66 -8.20
C ASP A 91 -14.32 5.75 -6.98
N GLN A 92 -13.09 5.82 -6.44
CA GLN A 92 -12.67 5.11 -5.24
C GLN A 92 -12.41 6.09 -4.08
N ASP A 93 -12.40 5.57 -2.84
CA ASP A 93 -12.06 6.32 -1.63
C ASP A 93 -10.70 5.84 -1.06
N LEU A 94 -9.76 6.77 -0.89
CA LEU A 94 -8.45 6.46 -0.33
C LEU A 94 -8.55 5.92 1.10
N ASN A 95 -9.48 6.40 1.93
CA ASN A 95 -9.65 5.90 3.30
C ASN A 95 -10.06 4.42 3.30
N VAL A 96 -10.97 4.04 2.40
CA VAL A 96 -11.42 2.64 2.24
C VAL A 96 -10.29 1.76 1.70
N ILE A 97 -9.47 2.28 0.79
CA ILE A 97 -8.28 1.59 0.28
C ILE A 97 -7.27 1.32 1.40
N GLU A 98 -7.04 2.31 2.26
CA GLU A 98 -6.15 2.20 3.41
C GLU A 98 -6.68 1.24 4.47
N GLU A 99 -7.97 1.30 4.80
CA GLU A 99 -8.61 0.38 5.75
C GLU A 99 -8.44 -1.09 5.30
N ARG A 100 -8.72 -1.39 4.03
CA ARG A 100 -8.50 -2.74 3.45
C ARG A 100 -7.05 -3.18 3.54
N PHE A 101 -6.12 -2.25 3.37
CA PHE A 101 -4.69 -2.53 3.51
C PHE A 101 -4.32 -2.80 4.97
N GLU A 102 -4.80 -2.00 5.92
CA GLU A 102 -4.54 -2.16 7.35
C GLU A 102 -5.07 -3.51 7.86
N ASP A 103 -6.28 -3.89 7.45
CA ASP A 103 -6.86 -5.21 7.74
C ASP A 103 -5.97 -6.34 7.19
N LYS A 104 -5.56 -6.22 5.92
CA LYS A 104 -4.74 -7.23 5.27
C LYS A 104 -3.36 -7.32 5.90
N LEU A 105 -2.74 -6.18 6.22
CA LEU A 105 -1.44 -6.09 6.86
C LEU A 105 -1.48 -6.72 8.25
N THR A 106 -2.52 -6.44 9.04
CA THR A 106 -2.74 -7.04 10.36
C THR A 106 -2.82 -8.56 10.26
N GLN A 107 -3.57 -9.09 9.29
CA GLN A 107 -3.60 -10.54 9.02
C GLN A 107 -2.22 -11.10 8.68
N LEU A 108 -1.45 -10.42 7.83
CA LEU A 108 -0.11 -10.85 7.42
C LEU A 108 0.87 -10.84 8.61
N ILE A 109 0.83 -9.80 9.45
CA ILE A 109 1.63 -9.71 10.68
C ILE A 109 1.33 -10.90 11.60
N ASN A 110 0.05 -11.13 11.91
CA ASN A 110 -0.37 -12.22 12.80
C ASN A 110 0.06 -13.60 12.25
N GLN A 111 -0.12 -13.81 10.95
CA GLN A 111 0.30 -15.04 10.29
C GLN A 111 1.83 -15.23 10.30
N TYR A 112 2.60 -14.16 10.14
CA TYR A 112 4.05 -14.23 10.20
C TYR A 112 4.53 -14.55 11.62
N ILE A 113 3.97 -13.87 12.63
CA ILE A 113 4.26 -14.11 14.04
C ILE A 113 3.91 -15.57 14.43
N ALA A 114 2.78 -16.10 13.94
CA ALA A 114 2.37 -17.47 14.23
C ALA A 114 3.30 -18.53 13.63
N ARG A 115 4.00 -18.24 12.51
CA ARG A 115 4.90 -19.18 11.82
C ARG A 115 6.34 -19.13 12.30
N LYS A 116 6.77 -18.04 12.93
CA LYS A 116 8.14 -17.88 13.45
C LYS A 116 8.32 -18.41 14.89
N ARG A 117 7.21 -18.69 15.58
CA ARG A 117 7.19 -19.24 16.94
C ARG A 117 7.57 -20.71 16.95
#